data_AF-A0AAW3M9E3-F1
#
_entry.id   AF-A0AAW3M9E3-F1
#
_cell.length_a   1.000
_cell.length_b   1.000
_cell.length_c   1.000
_cell.angle_alpha   90.00
_cell.angle_beta   90.00
_cell.angle_gamma   90.00
#
_symmetry.space_group_name_H-M   'P 1'
#
loop_
_entity.id
_entity.type
_entity.pdbx_description
1 polymer ?
#
loop_
_entity_poly.entity_id
_entity_poly.type
_entity_poly.pdbx_seq_one_letter_code
_entity_poly.pdbx_strand_id
1 'polypeptide(L)'
;MTDTNQNTHDLANAKIPTEKENEVANLQSTYDSIAKAISTLDTRIKNDEKKIDKLASVIADGSDEEAAKARTDRNALKQTVEENKTTKKNKATENTNLLKRINRLKQEILQEGLGQEAKDLQTVTKTKTPDVQRGLVHLFQLASTDNFFDFFQVVKSRFTSNQ
;
A
#
# COMPACT_ATOMS: atom_id res chain seq x y z
N MET A 1 -39.11 31.90 -15.99
CA MET A 1 -38.58 32.30 -14.68
C MET A 1 -38.88 31.13 -13.74
N THR A 2 -37.94 30.32 -13.26
CA THR A 2 -36.49 30.50 -13.06
C THR A 2 -35.79 29.13 -13.07
N ASP A 3 -34.69 29.08 -13.81
CA ASP A 3 -33.40 28.46 -13.47
C ASP A 3 -33.29 26.95 -13.22
N THR A 4 -33.25 26.20 -14.32
CA THR A 4 -32.46 24.96 -14.42
C THR A 4 -30.98 25.32 -14.62
N ASN A 5 -30.28 25.70 -13.56
CA ASN A 5 -28.81 25.80 -13.57
C ASN A 5 -28.23 24.70 -12.68
N GLN A 6 -28.41 23.45 -13.12
CA GLN A 6 -27.69 22.32 -12.54
C GLN A 6 -26.24 22.37 -13.04
N ASN A 7 -25.41 23.02 -12.24
CA ASN A 7 -24.06 22.61 -11.89
C ASN A 7 -23.22 21.97 -13.02
N THR A 8 -22.99 22.72 -14.10
CA THR A 8 -21.99 22.39 -15.11
C THR A 8 -20.56 22.76 -14.68
N HIS A 9 -20.39 23.35 -13.49
CA HIS A 9 -19.10 23.84 -13.00
C HIS A 9 -18.28 22.80 -12.22
N ASP A 10 -18.87 21.70 -11.75
CA ASP A 10 -18.15 20.64 -11.02
C ASP A 10 -17.36 19.66 -11.91
N LEU A 11 -17.66 19.62 -13.21
CA LEU A 11 -16.96 18.70 -14.15
C LEU A 11 -15.70 19.31 -14.76
N ALA A 12 -15.52 20.63 -14.70
CA ALA A 12 -14.39 21.33 -15.33
C ALA A 12 -13.07 21.23 -14.53
N ASN A 13 -13.12 20.78 -13.28
CA ASN A 13 -11.96 20.63 -12.40
C ASN A 13 -11.64 19.17 -12.05
N ALA A 14 -12.24 18.20 -12.73
CA ALA A 14 -11.85 16.80 -12.59
C ALA A 14 -10.41 16.64 -13.09
N LYS A 15 -9.45 16.63 -12.15
CA LYS A 15 -8.04 16.34 -12.44
C LYS A 15 -7.99 15.00 -13.17
N ILE A 16 -7.62 15.04 -14.46
CA ILE A 16 -7.48 13.83 -15.26
C ILE A 16 -6.46 12.95 -14.55
N PRO A 17 -6.80 11.70 -14.18
CA PRO A 17 -5.87 10.81 -13.52
C PRO A 17 -4.62 10.64 -14.37
N THR A 18 -3.47 10.89 -13.77
CA THR A 18 -2.16 10.60 -14.37
C THR A 18 -2.04 9.10 -14.66
N GLU A 19 -1.19 8.73 -15.60
CA GLU A 19 -0.93 7.32 -15.94
C GLU A 19 -0.57 6.47 -14.70
N LYS A 20 0.16 7.05 -13.75
CA LYS A 20 0.49 6.41 -12.46
C LYS A 20 -0.70 6.25 -11.53
N GLU A 21 -1.63 7.20 -11.48
CA GLU A 21 -2.87 7.08 -10.70
C GLU A 21 -3.76 5.95 -11.27
N ASN A 22 -3.79 5.79 -12.60
CA ASN A 22 -4.47 4.66 -13.25
C ASN A 22 -3.77 3.31 -12.96
N GLU A 23 -2.43 3.27 -12.98
CA GLU A 23 -1.68 2.06 -12.60
C GLU A 23 -2.00 1.64 -11.15
N VAL A 24 -2.03 2.60 -10.21
CA VAL A 24 -2.40 2.34 -8.81
C VAL A 24 -3.80 1.75 -8.70
N ALA A 25 -4.78 2.29 -9.43
CA ALA A 25 -6.16 1.77 -9.42
C ALA A 25 -6.23 0.33 -9.94
N ASN A 26 -5.53 0.02 -11.03
CA ASN A 26 -5.47 -1.32 -11.60
C ASN A 26 -4.81 -2.33 -10.65
N LEU A 27 -3.70 -1.94 -10.03
CA LEU A 27 -3.02 -2.76 -9.02
C LEU A 27 -3.89 -2.98 -7.78
N GLN A 28 -4.64 -1.96 -7.33
CA GLN A 28 -5.56 -2.07 -6.20
C GLN A 28 -6.71 -3.05 -6.51
N SER A 29 -7.27 -2.98 -7.72
CA SER A 29 -8.29 -3.94 -8.16
C SER A 29 -7.77 -5.39 -8.16
N THR A 30 -6.53 -5.58 -8.62
CA THR A 30 -5.85 -6.89 -8.60
C THR A 30 -5.63 -7.39 -7.17
N TYR A 31 -5.19 -6.50 -6.27
CA TYR A 31 -5.00 -6.79 -4.85
C TYR A 31 -6.31 -7.25 -4.19
N ASP A 32 -7.41 -6.53 -4.44
CA ASP A 32 -8.72 -6.87 -3.86
C ASP A 32 -9.26 -8.20 -4.41
N SER A 33 -9.02 -8.49 -5.69
CA SER A 33 -9.38 -9.77 -6.31
C SER A 33 -8.62 -10.94 -5.68
N ILE A 34 -7.31 -10.79 -5.45
CA ILE A 34 -6.49 -11.82 -4.79
C ILE A 34 -6.93 -12.01 -3.34
N ALA A 35 -7.25 -10.93 -2.61
CA ALA A 35 -7.77 -11.01 -1.25
C ALA A 35 -9.08 -11.82 -1.18
N LYS A 36 -9.99 -11.61 -2.13
CA LYS A 36 -11.22 -12.42 -2.25
C LYS A 36 -10.91 -13.89 -2.53
N ALA A 37 -9.97 -14.17 -3.45
CA ALA A 37 -9.57 -15.55 -3.75
C ALA A 37 -8.96 -16.27 -2.53
N ILE A 38 -8.16 -15.58 -1.71
CA ILE A 38 -7.61 -16.10 -0.45
C ILE A 38 -8.75 -16.47 0.51
N SER A 39 -9.75 -15.60 0.67
CA SER A 39 -10.92 -15.86 1.53
C SER A 39 -11.71 -17.09 1.08
N THR A 40 -11.93 -17.23 -0.23
CA THR A 40 -12.59 -18.40 -0.81
C THR A 40 -11.81 -19.69 -0.55
N LEU A 41 -10.48 -19.65 -0.71
CA LEU A 41 -9.60 -20.79 -0.39
C LEU A 41 -9.70 -21.15 1.09
N ASP A 42 -9.74 -20.16 1.98
CA ASP A 42 -9.86 -20.40 3.42
C ASP A 42 -11.16 -21.13 3.79
N THR A 43 -12.26 -20.71 3.17
CA THR A 43 -13.57 -21.34 3.35
C THR A 43 -13.55 -22.78 2.82
N ARG A 44 -12.95 -22.98 1.64
CA ARG A 44 -12.83 -24.31 1.03
C ARG A 44 -12.00 -25.26 1.88
N ILE A 45 -10.84 -24.81 2.36
CA ILE A 45 -9.96 -25.60 3.24
C ILE A 45 -10.72 -26.04 4.50
N LYS A 46 -11.38 -25.11 5.20
CA LYS A 46 -12.17 -25.45 6.41
C LYS A 46 -13.29 -26.45 6.13
N ASN A 47 -13.95 -26.34 4.98
CA ASN A 47 -15.02 -27.27 4.60
C ASN A 47 -14.47 -28.66 4.26
N ASP A 48 -13.33 -28.72 3.57
CA ASP A 48 -12.70 -29.98 3.21
C ASP A 48 -12.06 -30.65 4.45
N GLU A 49 -11.52 -29.89 5.41
CA GLU A 49 -11.08 -30.40 6.72
C GLU A 49 -12.25 -31.05 7.49
N LYS A 50 -13.43 -30.41 7.53
CA LYS A 50 -14.63 -31.02 8.15
C LYS A 50 -15.07 -32.31 7.45
N LYS A 51 -14.92 -32.40 6.12
CA LYS A 51 -15.24 -33.63 5.38
C LYS A 51 -14.21 -34.73 5.70
N ILE A 52 -12.94 -34.39 5.86
CA ILE A 52 -11.89 -35.32 6.30
C ILE A 52 -12.26 -35.92 7.66
N ASP A 53 -12.76 -35.12 8.60
CA ASP A 53 -13.18 -35.59 9.93
C ASP A 53 -14.40 -36.53 9.84
N LYS A 54 -15.37 -36.20 8.98
CA LYS A 54 -16.52 -37.08 8.72
C LYS A 54 -16.08 -38.41 8.11
N LEU A 55 -15.19 -38.39 7.12
CA LEU A 55 -14.63 -39.60 6.53
C LEU A 55 -13.84 -40.41 7.55
N ALA A 56 -13.15 -39.78 8.50
CA ALA A 56 -12.49 -40.49 9.59
C ALA A 56 -13.48 -41.26 10.48
N SER A 57 -14.68 -40.71 10.69
CA SER A 57 -15.74 -41.40 11.44
C SER A 57 -16.29 -42.60 10.65
N VAL A 58 -16.53 -42.44 9.35
CA VAL A 58 -16.96 -43.55 8.46
C VAL A 58 -15.94 -44.68 8.43
N ILE A 59 -14.64 -44.38 8.48
CA ILE A 59 -13.58 -45.39 8.54
C ILE A 59 -13.61 -46.18 9.85
N ALA A 60 -14.06 -45.56 10.95
CA ALA A 60 -14.12 -46.20 12.26
C ALA A 60 -15.36 -47.09 12.42
N ASP A 61 -16.50 -46.63 11.92
CA ASP A 61 -17.81 -47.24 12.21
C ASP A 61 -18.44 -48.00 11.01
N GLY A 62 -17.90 -47.83 9.80
CA GLY A 62 -18.44 -48.39 8.57
C GLY A 62 -18.04 -49.85 8.34
N SER A 63 -18.70 -50.48 7.35
CA SER A 63 -18.28 -51.79 6.84
C SER A 63 -16.89 -51.72 6.18
N ASP A 64 -16.21 -52.87 6.02
CA ASP A 64 -14.88 -52.92 5.41
C ASP A 64 -14.82 -52.25 4.03
N GLU A 65 -15.87 -52.41 3.22
CA GLU A 65 -15.98 -51.81 1.88
C GLU A 65 -16.16 -50.28 1.94
N GLU A 66 -17.03 -49.80 2.83
CA GLU A 66 -17.25 -48.37 3.06
C GLU A 66 -15.99 -47.69 3.64
N ALA A 67 -15.32 -48.35 4.58
CA ALA A 67 -14.10 -47.88 5.18
C ALA A 67 -12.95 -47.82 4.16
N ALA A 68 -12.85 -48.81 3.26
CA ALA A 68 -11.85 -48.80 2.18
C ALA A 68 -12.06 -47.63 1.22
N LYS A 69 -13.30 -47.38 0.80
CA LYS A 69 -13.64 -46.21 -0.05
C LYS A 69 -13.35 -44.90 0.68
N ALA A 70 -13.77 -44.78 1.94
CA ALA A 70 -13.57 -43.58 2.75
C ALA A 70 -12.08 -43.27 2.98
N ARG A 71 -11.20 -44.28 3.09
CA ARG A 71 -9.74 -44.08 3.16
C ARG A 71 -9.19 -43.44 1.89
N THR A 72 -9.60 -43.92 0.73
CA THR A 72 -9.17 -43.37 -0.57
C THR A 72 -9.62 -41.92 -0.71
N ASP A 73 -10.91 -41.64 -0.46
CA ASP A 73 -11.47 -40.29 -0.53
C ASP A 73 -10.80 -39.34 0.47
N ARG A 74 -10.53 -39.81 1.70
CA ARG A 74 -9.87 -39.01 2.74
C ARG A 74 -8.44 -38.65 2.35
N ASN A 75 -7.69 -39.58 1.75
CA ASN A 75 -6.32 -39.33 1.32
C ASN A 75 -6.26 -38.33 0.16
N ALA A 76 -7.13 -38.49 -0.84
CA ALA A 76 -7.25 -37.53 -1.94
C ALA A 76 -7.61 -36.12 -1.42
N LEU A 77 -8.57 -36.05 -0.49
CA LEU A 77 -9.00 -34.77 0.08
C LEU A 77 -7.91 -34.10 0.92
N LYS A 78 -7.12 -34.87 1.68
CA LYS A 78 -5.94 -34.35 2.39
C LYS A 78 -4.92 -33.74 1.44
N GLN A 79 -4.64 -34.41 0.32
CA GLN A 79 -3.74 -33.88 -0.69
C GLN A 79 -4.27 -32.55 -1.26
N THR A 80 -5.56 -32.49 -1.63
CA THR A 80 -6.20 -31.26 -2.10
C THR A 80 -6.14 -30.13 -1.06
N VAL A 81 -6.30 -30.44 0.24
CA VAL A 81 -6.19 -29.44 1.32
C VAL A 81 -4.78 -28.85 1.38
N GLU A 82 -3.74 -29.69 1.31
CA GLU A 82 -2.34 -29.22 1.35
C GLU A 82 -1.96 -28.41 0.09
N GLU A 83 -2.45 -28.81 -1.08
CA GLU A 83 -2.32 -28.03 -2.31
C GLU A 83 -2.98 -26.65 -2.16
N ASN A 84 -4.22 -26.60 -1.66
CA ASN A 84 -4.94 -25.35 -1.44
C ASN A 84 -4.24 -24.45 -0.39
N LYS A 85 -3.67 -25.02 0.68
CA LYS A 85 -2.87 -24.28 1.68
C LYS A 85 -1.63 -23.66 1.02
N THR A 86 -0.97 -24.39 0.14
CA THR A 86 0.19 -23.90 -0.62
C THR A 86 -0.21 -22.78 -1.57
N THR A 87 -1.29 -22.96 -2.35
CA THR A 87 -1.83 -21.90 -3.21
C THR A 87 -2.21 -20.65 -2.42
N LYS A 88 -2.85 -20.80 -1.26
CA LYS A 88 -3.21 -19.68 -0.37
C LYS A 88 -1.96 -18.91 0.06
N LYS A 89 -0.89 -19.61 0.48
CA LYS A 89 0.38 -18.98 0.89
C LYS A 89 1.03 -18.21 -0.26
N ASN A 90 1.05 -18.78 -1.46
CA ASN A 90 1.60 -18.12 -2.64
C ASN A 90 0.81 -16.84 -2.98
N LYS A 91 -0.52 -16.91 -2.96
CA LYS A 91 -1.39 -15.74 -3.17
C LYS A 91 -1.21 -14.66 -2.09
N ALA A 92 -1.03 -15.04 -0.82
CA ALA A 92 -0.75 -14.08 0.24
C ALA A 92 0.58 -13.33 0.03
N THR A 93 1.58 -14.04 -0.50
CA THR A 93 2.88 -13.46 -0.85
C THR A 93 2.75 -12.49 -2.02
N GLU A 94 2.06 -12.90 -3.09
CA GLU A 94 1.73 -12.05 -4.24
C GLU A 94 1.00 -10.78 -3.80
N ASN A 95 -0.02 -10.92 -2.94
CA ASN A 95 -0.80 -9.78 -2.46
C ASN A 95 0.01 -8.80 -1.62
N THR A 96 0.94 -9.31 -0.81
CA THR A 96 1.87 -8.49 -0.04
C THR A 96 2.80 -7.69 -0.95
N ASN A 97 3.28 -8.31 -2.03
CA ASN A 97 4.14 -7.63 -3.01
C ASN A 97 3.37 -6.55 -3.79
N LEU A 98 2.11 -6.82 -4.16
CA LEU A 98 1.23 -5.81 -4.78
C LEU A 98 1.04 -4.61 -3.86
N LEU A 99 0.75 -4.84 -2.57
CA LEU A 99 0.59 -3.74 -1.61
C LEU A 99 1.85 -2.88 -1.48
N LYS A 100 3.03 -3.51 -1.47
CA LYS A 100 4.31 -2.77 -1.48
C LYS A 100 4.47 -1.91 -2.73
N ARG A 101 4.14 -2.45 -3.91
CA ARG A 101 4.19 -1.72 -5.18
C ARG A 101 3.20 -0.55 -5.21
N ILE A 102 1.95 -0.78 -4.78
CA ILE A 102 0.92 0.26 -4.66
C ILE A 102 1.41 1.39 -3.76
N ASN A 103 1.95 1.06 -2.59
CA ASN A 103 2.44 2.06 -1.65
C ASN A 103 3.62 2.85 -2.22
N ARG A 104 4.54 2.19 -2.93
CA ARG A 104 5.64 2.86 -3.62
C ARG A 104 5.14 3.85 -4.69
N LEU A 105 4.22 3.43 -5.55
CA LEU A 105 3.65 4.30 -6.59
C LEU A 105 2.89 5.48 -5.98
N LYS A 106 2.12 5.25 -4.91
CA LYS A 106 1.46 6.34 -4.16
C LYS A 106 2.48 7.36 -3.62
N GLN A 107 3.62 6.90 -3.11
CA GLN A 107 4.69 7.79 -2.67
C GLN A 107 5.32 8.56 -3.84
N GLU A 108 5.56 7.91 -4.97
CA GLU A 108 6.08 8.58 -6.18
C GLU A 108 5.13 9.67 -6.67
N ILE A 109 3.82 9.40 -6.73
CA ILE A 109 2.79 10.39 -7.10
C ILE A 109 2.80 11.58 -6.14
N LEU A 110 2.88 11.33 -4.82
CA LEU A 110 2.97 12.39 -3.82
C LEU A 110 4.22 13.25 -4.01
N GLN A 111 5.37 12.62 -4.27
CA GLN A 111 6.62 13.33 -4.51
C GLN A 111 6.59 14.11 -5.83
N GLU A 112 5.99 13.59 -6.90
CA GLU A 112 5.83 14.32 -8.15
C GLU A 112 4.94 15.57 -8.00
N GLY A 113 3.92 15.49 -7.13
CA GLY A 113 3.09 16.64 -6.78
C GLY A 113 3.75 17.66 -5.86
N LEU A 114 4.88 17.33 -5.22
CA LEU A 114 5.63 18.25 -4.36
C LEU A 114 6.60 19.09 -5.22
N GLY A 115 6.48 20.42 -5.12
CA GLY A 115 7.46 21.35 -5.68
C GLY A 115 8.86 21.14 -5.09
N GLN A 116 9.91 21.58 -5.80
CA GLN A 116 11.31 21.33 -5.44
C GLN A 116 11.63 21.82 -4.00
N GLU A 117 11.08 22.97 -3.60
CA GLU A 117 11.24 23.52 -2.24
C GLU A 117 10.71 22.58 -1.14
N ALA A 118 9.59 21.90 -1.37
CA ALA A 118 9.02 20.96 -0.39
C ALA A 118 9.80 19.65 -0.33
N LYS A 119 10.42 19.22 -1.44
CA LYS A 119 11.35 18.07 -1.47
C LYS A 119 12.63 18.37 -0.71
N ASP A 120 13.18 19.57 -0.88
CA ASP A 120 14.40 20.01 -0.20
C ASP A 120 14.15 20.13 1.31
N LEU A 121 13.01 20.69 1.73
CA LEU A 121 12.59 20.75 3.14
C LEU A 121 12.42 19.35 3.77
N GLN A 122 11.85 18.40 3.02
CA GLN A 122 11.67 17.02 3.49
C GLN A 122 13.00 16.26 3.61
N THR A 123 13.97 16.57 2.75
CA THR A 123 15.32 16.01 2.79
C THR A 123 16.09 16.54 4.01
N VAL A 124 16.01 17.84 4.27
CA VAL A 124 16.62 18.48 5.45
C VAL A 124 16.01 17.93 6.75
N THR A 125 14.68 17.76 6.83
CA THR A 125 14.00 17.25 8.04
C THR A 125 14.19 15.74 8.29
N LYS A 126 14.53 14.95 7.28
CA LYS A 126 14.83 13.50 7.43
C LYS A 126 16.28 13.21 7.84
N THR A 127 17.19 14.17 7.70
CA THR A 127 18.56 14.01 8.23
C THR A 127 18.55 14.07 9.76
N LYS A 128 19.36 13.24 10.45
CA LYS A 128 19.54 13.22 11.93
C LYS A 128 20.23 14.49 12.48
N THR A 129 20.03 15.60 11.81
CA THR A 129 20.60 16.89 12.15
C THR A 129 19.68 17.53 13.20
N PRO A 130 20.17 17.91 14.39
CA PRO A 130 19.38 18.59 15.41
C PRO A 130 18.63 19.81 14.84
N ASP A 131 17.41 20.08 15.31
CA ASP A 131 16.55 21.14 14.76
C ASP A 131 17.22 22.53 14.74
N VAL A 132 18.12 22.79 15.70
CA VAL A 132 18.94 24.00 15.74
C VAL A 132 19.89 24.09 14.54
N GLN A 133 20.56 23.00 14.19
CA GLN A 133 21.43 22.97 13.00
C GLN A 133 20.63 23.09 11.69
N ARG A 134 19.39 22.56 11.65
CA ARG A 134 18.49 22.74 10.50
C ARG A 134 18.08 24.21 10.31
N GLY A 135 17.72 24.87 11.41
CA GLY A 135 17.40 26.31 11.40
C GLY A 135 18.57 27.15 10.90
N LEU A 136 19.79 26.83 11.33
CA LEU A 136 21.00 27.55 10.91
C LEU A 136 21.31 27.38 9.41
N VAL A 137 21.17 26.18 8.85
CA VAL A 137 21.35 25.95 7.41
C VAL A 137 20.35 26.76 6.58
N HIS A 138 19.07 26.79 6.97
CA HIS A 138 18.07 27.60 6.27
C HIS A 138 18.33 29.11 6.38
N LEU A 139 18.77 29.59 7.55
CA LEU A 139 19.13 30.99 7.74
C LEU A 139 20.32 31.40 6.85
N PHE A 140 21.30 30.52 6.69
CA PHE A 140 22.46 30.72 5.82
C PHE A 140 22.10 30.69 4.33
N GLN A 141 21.21 29.77 3.92
CA GLN A 141 20.67 29.74 2.56
C GLN A 141 19.92 31.03 2.19
N LEU A 142 19.07 31.56 3.10
CA LEU A 142 18.34 32.82 2.89
C LEU A 142 19.25 34.05 2.73
N ALA A 143 20.45 33.97 3.28
CA ALA A 143 21.47 35.02 3.23
C ALA A 143 22.56 34.74 2.18
N SER A 144 22.45 33.65 1.40
CA SER A 144 23.46 33.21 0.42
C SER A 144 24.88 33.15 0.98
N THR A 145 25.03 32.64 2.21
CA THR A 145 26.31 32.52 2.93
C THR A 145 26.44 31.14 3.56
N ASP A 146 27.65 30.78 3.97
CA ASP A 146 27.98 29.53 4.65
C ASP A 146 28.56 29.74 6.07
N ASN A 147 28.68 31.00 6.52
CA ASN A 147 29.25 31.34 7.82
C ASN A 147 28.44 32.39 8.59
N PHE A 148 28.55 32.36 9.91
CA PHE A 148 27.79 33.21 10.81
C PHE A 148 28.10 34.70 10.66
N PHE A 149 29.35 35.05 10.39
CA PHE A 149 29.76 36.45 10.34
C PHE A 149 29.08 37.17 9.18
N ASP A 150 29.14 36.57 7.99
CA ASP A 150 28.52 37.10 6.77
C ASP A 150 26.99 37.12 6.89
N PHE A 151 26.38 36.11 7.51
CA PHE A 151 24.95 36.13 7.83
C PHE A 151 24.55 37.35 8.65
N PHE A 152 25.29 37.65 9.72
CA PHE A 152 25.04 38.84 10.54
C PHE A 152 25.19 40.14 9.75
N GLN A 153 26.16 40.22 8.83
CA GLN A 153 26.32 41.40 7.96
C GLN A 153 25.15 41.57 7.00
N VAL A 154 24.67 40.48 6.39
CA VAL A 154 23.51 40.49 5.49
C VAL A 154 22.22 40.86 6.23
N VAL A 155 22.00 40.32 7.43
CA VAL A 155 20.84 40.70 8.25
C VAL A 155 20.93 42.17 8.65
N LYS A 156 22.10 42.61 9.13
CA LYS A 156 22.33 44.00 9.53
C LYS A 156 22.07 44.97 8.38
N SER A 157 22.57 44.67 7.18
CA SER A 157 22.38 45.52 6.00
C SER A 157 20.89 45.65 5.63
N ARG A 158 20.12 44.56 5.72
CA ARG A 158 18.66 44.57 5.46
C ARG A 158 17.87 45.39 6.48
N PHE A 159 18.31 45.45 7.74
CA PHE A 159 17.69 46.31 8.76
C PHE A 159 18.13 47.78 8.65
N THR A 160 19.35 48.05 8.19
CA THR A 160 19.85 49.43 7.99
C THR A 160 19.41 50.06 6.67
N SER A 161 18.99 49.27 5.66
CA SER A 161 18.47 49.79 4.39
C SER A 161 16.99 50.21 4.42
N ASN A 162 16.31 50.07 5.56
CA ASN A 162 14.90 50.47 5.75
C ASN A 162 14.73 51.74 6.62
N GLN A 163 15.77 52.57 6.74
CA GLN A 163 15.72 53.94 7.28
C GLN A 163 16.16 54.93 6.21
#